data_AF-A0A7C7QQM7-F1
#
_entry.id   AF-A0A7C7QQM7-F1
#
_cell.length_a   1.000
_cell.length_b   1.000
_cell.length_c   1.000
_cell.angle_alpha   90.00
_cell.angle_beta   90.00
_cell.angle_gamma   90.00
#
_symmetry.space_group_name_H-M   'P 1'
#
loop_
_entity.id
_entity.type
_entity.pdbx_description
1 polymer ?
#
loop_
_entity_poly.entity_id
_entity_poly.type
_entity_poly.pdbx_seq_one_letter_code
_entity_poly.pdbx_strand_id
1 'polypeptide(L)'
;MASALPDLFDETILSNVGRIMTQTMAGLATARRRKVGDIDLLYREGRVVVKNLREGCLCILCVRHINVPLLNLTANVATRKLMERLKTPSLAETKVKAPSRAKVPSDLTVDETFFAQMEHELTRVMGPVAALIIDDEVAALGVSKDSFPRDRVAELVEKVSAEIADESKRAGFQQTMLEAIGTIQ
;
A
#
# COMPACT_ATOMS: atom_id res chain seq x y z
N MET A 1 -1.42 1.43 9.03
CA MET A 1 -2.71 2.04 8.65
C MET A 1 -3.56 2.16 9.93
N ALA A 2 -4.33 3.22 10.12
CA ALA A 2 -5.16 3.38 11.33
C ALA A 2 -6.61 2.95 11.07
N SER A 3 -7.18 2.14 11.96
CA SER A 3 -8.54 1.60 11.87
C SER A 3 -9.25 1.73 13.22
N ALA A 4 -10.56 1.97 13.20
CA ALA A 4 -11.45 1.89 14.36
C ALA A 4 -12.61 0.91 14.11
N LEU A 5 -12.41 -0.04 13.19
CA LEU A 5 -13.40 -1.04 12.82
C LEU A 5 -13.39 -2.21 13.82
N PRO A 6 -14.50 -2.96 13.95
CA PRO A 6 -14.53 -4.16 14.78
C PRO A 6 -13.49 -5.19 14.36
N ASP A 7 -13.08 -6.07 15.28
CA ASP A 7 -12.08 -7.14 15.08
C ASP A 7 -12.42 -8.13 13.94
N LEU A 8 -13.65 -8.05 13.39
CA LEU A 8 -14.07 -8.80 12.20
C LEU A 8 -13.29 -8.39 10.93
N PHE A 9 -12.70 -7.20 10.92
CA PHE A 9 -11.93 -6.70 9.79
C PHE A 9 -10.43 -6.77 10.09
N ASP A 10 -9.79 -7.80 9.56
CA ASP A 10 -8.35 -8.00 9.73
C ASP A 10 -7.53 -6.88 9.07
N GLU A 11 -6.36 -6.59 9.63
CA GLU A 11 -5.46 -5.54 9.16
C GLU A 11 -5.02 -5.79 7.71
N THR A 12 -4.85 -7.05 7.32
CA THR A 12 -4.55 -7.47 5.94
C THR A 12 -5.64 -7.03 4.97
N ILE A 13 -6.91 -7.30 5.31
CA ILE A 13 -8.07 -6.94 4.47
C ILE A 13 -8.14 -5.43 4.33
N LEU A 14 -8.00 -4.71 5.45
CA LEU A 14 -8.09 -3.27 5.46
C LEU A 14 -6.92 -2.60 4.72
N SER A 15 -5.71 -3.16 4.80
CA SER A 15 -4.53 -2.68 4.08
C SER A 15 -4.70 -2.84 2.56
N ASN A 16 -5.21 -4.00 2.12
CA ASN A 16 -5.51 -4.26 0.72
C ASN A 16 -6.56 -3.27 0.20
N VAL A 17 -7.65 -3.06 0.94
CA VAL A 17 -8.69 -2.07 0.59
C VAL A 17 -8.11 -0.66 0.54
N GLY A 18 -7.27 -0.29 1.50
CA GLY A 18 -6.60 1.02 1.55
C GLY A 18 -5.68 1.26 0.35
N ARG A 19 -4.91 0.24 -0.06
CA ARG A 19 -4.04 0.29 -1.25
C ARG A 19 -4.88 0.45 -2.51
N ILE A 20 -5.90 -0.39 -2.68
CA ILE A 20 -6.82 -0.34 -3.83
C ILE A 20 -7.47 1.04 -3.94
N MET A 21 -7.94 1.62 -2.84
CA MET A 21 -8.56 2.95 -2.87
C MET A 21 -7.57 4.06 -3.21
N THR A 22 -6.36 4.00 -2.65
CA THR A 22 -5.31 4.99 -2.93
C THR A 22 -4.91 4.95 -4.42
N GLN A 23 -4.70 3.74 -4.96
CA GLN A 23 -4.41 3.53 -6.39
C GLN A 23 -5.58 3.99 -7.28
N THR A 24 -6.82 3.68 -6.90
CA THR A 24 -8.02 4.10 -7.64
C THR A 24 -8.15 5.62 -7.68
N MET A 25 -7.93 6.30 -6.55
CA MET A 25 -7.98 7.76 -6.48
C MET A 25 -6.86 8.42 -7.29
N ALA A 26 -5.65 7.87 -7.26
CA ALA A 26 -4.54 8.33 -8.08
C ALA A 26 -4.82 8.14 -9.58
N GLY A 27 -5.26 6.96 -9.98
CA GLY A 27 -5.64 6.64 -11.36
C GLY A 27 -6.77 7.53 -11.88
N LEU A 28 -7.81 7.75 -11.07
CA LEU A 28 -8.94 8.61 -11.44
C LEU A 28 -8.53 10.09 -11.54
N ALA A 29 -7.60 10.55 -10.70
CA ALA A 29 -7.04 11.90 -10.80
C ALA A 29 -6.22 12.09 -12.09
N THR A 30 -5.42 11.09 -12.47
CA THR A 30 -4.66 11.06 -13.73
C THR A 30 -5.58 11.04 -14.94
N ALA A 31 -6.60 10.18 -14.95
CA ALA A 31 -7.54 10.03 -16.06
C ALA A 31 -8.41 11.27 -16.28
N ARG A 32 -8.87 11.93 -15.21
CA ARG A 32 -9.75 13.12 -15.32
C ARG A 32 -9.01 14.46 -15.27
N ARG A 33 -7.68 14.47 -15.18
CA ARG A 33 -6.83 15.67 -14.96
C ARG A 33 -7.36 16.61 -13.86
N ARG A 34 -8.07 16.07 -12.87
CA ARG A 34 -8.68 16.82 -11.77
C ARG A 34 -8.57 16.00 -10.51
N LYS A 35 -8.33 16.68 -9.38
CA LYS A 35 -8.31 16.04 -8.08
C LYS A 35 -9.67 15.43 -7.78
N VAL A 36 -9.67 14.14 -7.47
CA VAL A 36 -10.84 13.45 -6.92
C VAL A 36 -10.98 13.91 -5.48
N GLY A 37 -12.09 14.60 -5.20
CA GLY A 37 -12.42 15.01 -3.83
C GLY A 37 -12.80 13.80 -3.00
N ASP A 38 -13.93 13.18 -3.38
CA ASP A 38 -14.58 12.12 -2.60
C ASP A 38 -15.05 10.98 -3.52
N ILE A 39 -15.09 9.77 -2.99
CA ILE A 39 -15.75 8.60 -3.61
C ILE A 39 -16.87 8.14 -2.68
N ASP A 40 -18.08 7.97 -3.21
CA ASP A 40 -19.23 7.39 -2.49
C ASP A 40 -19.65 6.11 -3.21
N LEU A 41 -19.43 4.96 -2.57
CA LEU A 41 -19.82 3.64 -3.06
C LEU A 41 -21.05 3.16 -2.29
N LEU A 42 -22.16 3.02 -3.00
CA LEU A 42 -23.42 2.54 -2.44
C LEU A 42 -23.61 1.05 -2.71
N TYR A 43 -23.61 0.24 -1.66
CA TYR A 43 -23.85 -1.19 -1.72
C TYR A 43 -25.28 -1.53 -1.29
N ARG A 44 -25.69 -2.79 -1.53
CA ARG A 44 -27.04 -3.27 -1.18
C ARG A 44 -27.38 -3.06 0.30
N GLU A 45 -26.43 -3.30 1.21
CA GLU A 45 -26.64 -3.23 2.66
C GLU A 45 -25.78 -2.17 3.37
N GLY A 46 -24.89 -1.49 2.64
CA GLY A 46 -23.94 -0.55 3.21
C GLY A 46 -23.56 0.58 2.27
N ARG A 47 -22.75 1.50 2.77
CA ARG A 47 -22.18 2.61 2.02
C ARG A 47 -20.74 2.81 2.47
N VAL A 48 -19.84 3.04 1.52
CA VAL A 48 -18.45 3.41 1.78
C VAL A 48 -18.21 4.81 1.24
N VAL A 49 -17.81 5.73 2.13
CA VAL A 49 -17.42 7.09 1.77
C VAL A 49 -15.91 7.23 1.96
N VAL A 50 -15.22 7.62 0.90
CA VAL A 50 -13.76 7.82 0.90
C VAL A 50 -13.45 9.29 0.65
N LYS A 51 -12.64 9.88 1.54
CA LYS A 51 -12.19 11.28 1.47
C LYS A 51 -10.68 11.35 1.22
N ASN A 52 -10.25 12.24 0.34
CA ASN A 52 -8.83 12.43 0.05
C ASN A 52 -8.10 13.21 1.17
N LEU A 53 -6.99 12.68 1.69
CA LEU A 53 -6.14 13.32 2.69
C LEU A 53 -4.82 13.90 2.13
N ARG A 54 -4.64 13.94 0.80
CA ARG A 54 -3.38 14.22 0.06
C ARG A 54 -2.33 13.12 0.20
N GLU A 55 -2.00 12.72 1.43
CA GLU A 55 -1.05 11.65 1.77
C GLU A 55 -1.78 10.39 2.24
N GLY A 56 -2.86 10.03 1.54
CA GLY A 56 -3.71 8.89 1.84
C GLY A 56 -5.20 9.20 1.71
N CYS A 57 -6.03 8.29 2.22
CA CYS A 57 -7.47 8.43 2.21
C CYS A 57 -8.09 8.08 3.58
N LEU A 58 -9.19 8.76 3.91
CA LEU A 58 -10.06 8.40 5.03
C LEU A 58 -11.22 7.58 4.47
N CYS A 59 -11.31 6.32 4.86
CA CYS A 59 -12.42 5.44 4.47
C CYS A 59 -13.43 5.32 5.62
N ILE A 60 -14.71 5.50 5.32
CA ILE A 60 -15.81 5.40 6.27
C ILE A 60 -16.80 4.36 5.77
N LEU A 61 -16.90 3.24 6.48
CA LEU A 61 -17.93 2.23 6.26
C LEU A 61 -19.15 2.56 7.13
N CYS A 62 -20.34 2.63 6.52
CA CYS A 62 -21.57 2.99 7.21
C CYS A 62 -22.78 2.26 6.62
N VAL A 63 -23.91 2.35 7.32
CA VAL A 63 -25.18 1.80 6.85
C VAL A 63 -25.68 2.56 5.61
N ARG A 64 -26.44 1.86 4.76
CA ARG A 64 -26.97 2.41 3.50
C ARG A 64 -27.75 3.73 3.67
N HIS A 65 -28.58 3.79 4.72
CA HIS A 65 -29.50 4.90 5.02
C HIS A 65 -28.98 5.76 6.18
N ILE A 66 -27.79 6.33 6.02
CA ILE A 66 -27.25 7.33 6.93
C ILE A 66 -27.54 8.75 6.42
N ASN A 67 -27.61 9.72 7.33
CA ASN A 67 -27.72 11.14 6.96
C ASN A 67 -26.40 11.60 6.29
N VAL A 68 -26.37 11.52 4.96
CA VAL A 68 -25.18 11.81 4.14
C VAL A 68 -24.69 13.25 4.31
N PRO A 69 -25.54 14.29 4.37
CA PRO A 69 -25.09 15.65 4.69
C PRO A 69 -24.35 15.75 6.03
N LEU A 70 -24.89 15.15 7.09
CA LEU A 70 -24.28 15.18 8.41
C LEU A 70 -22.98 14.37 8.46
N LEU A 71 -22.96 13.22 7.78
CA LEU A 71 -21.76 12.41 7.59
C LEU A 71 -20.67 13.21 6.90
N ASN A 72 -20.99 13.89 5.79
CA ASN A 72 -20.04 14.71 5.05
C ASN A 72 -19.52 15.88 5.87
N LEU A 73 -20.37 16.56 6.63
CA LEU A 73 -19.96 17.64 7.52
C LEU A 73 -18.93 17.14 8.55
N THR A 74 -19.22 16.02 9.19
CA THR A 74 -18.34 15.39 10.20
C THR A 74 -17.04 14.88 9.57
N ALA A 75 -17.14 14.19 8.43
CA ALA A 75 -15.99 13.65 7.70
C ALA A 75 -15.05 14.76 7.22
N ASN A 76 -15.58 15.92 6.80
CA ASN A 76 -14.78 17.07 6.41
C ASN A 76 -14.03 17.68 7.60
N VAL A 77 -14.66 17.75 8.78
CA VAL A 77 -14.00 18.19 10.02
C VAL A 77 -12.89 17.21 10.43
N ALA A 78 -13.18 15.90 10.39
CA ALA A 78 -12.18 14.86 10.68
C ALA A 78 -11.00 14.93 9.71
N THR A 79 -11.28 15.06 8.41
CA THR A 79 -10.29 15.21 7.34
C THR A 79 -9.36 16.40 7.60
N ARG A 80 -9.90 17.57 7.95
CA ARG A 80 -9.07 18.74 8.28
C ARG A 80 -8.16 18.49 9.48
N LYS A 81 -8.71 17.94 10.57
CA LYS A 81 -7.92 17.60 11.77
C LYS A 81 -6.85 16.56 11.48
N LEU A 82 -7.14 15.57 10.64
CA LEU A 82 -6.17 14.55 10.23
C LEU A 82 -5.08 15.17 9.36
N MET A 83 -5.43 15.99 8.37
CA MET A 83 -4.45 16.70 7.53
C MET A 83 -3.53 17.61 8.37
N GLU A 84 -4.06 18.27 9.39
CA GLU A 84 -3.26 19.09 10.32
C GLU A 84 -2.25 18.23 11.09
N ARG A 85 -2.67 17.06 11.59
CA ARG A 85 -1.79 16.12 12.31
C ARG A 85 -0.76 15.45 11.40
N LEU A 86 -1.10 15.20 10.14
CA LEU A 86 -0.20 14.58 9.17
C LEU A 86 0.88 15.55 8.66
N LYS A 87 0.58 16.86 8.59
CA LYS A 87 1.55 17.91 8.18
C LYS A 87 2.63 18.21 9.23
N THR A 88 2.42 17.87 10.49
CA THR A 88 3.39 18.14 11.56
C THR A 88 4.16 16.86 11.87
N PRO A 89 5.48 16.79 11.62
CA PRO A 89 6.26 15.68 12.15
C PRO A 89 6.28 15.79 13.68
N SER A 90 5.55 14.86 14.31
CA SER A 90 5.68 14.34 15.67
C SER A 90 6.14 15.27 16.79
N LEU A 91 5.25 15.50 17.76
CA LEU A 91 5.55 15.55 19.20
C LEU A 91 4.21 15.38 19.96
N ALA A 92 3.76 14.14 20.12
CA ALA A 92 2.92 13.70 21.25
C ALA A 92 2.55 12.22 21.07
N GLU A 93 3.53 11.35 21.30
CA GLU A 93 3.23 10.07 21.93
C GLU A 93 2.79 10.36 23.38
N THR A 94 1.61 9.91 23.78
CA THR A 94 1.35 9.54 25.18
C THR A 94 0.36 8.38 25.20
N LYS A 95 0.95 7.18 25.39
CA LYS A 95 0.52 5.97 26.12
C LYS A 95 -0.95 5.52 25.96
N VAL A 96 -1.22 4.23 25.69
CA VAL A 96 -0.95 3.09 26.60
C VAL A 96 -0.76 1.76 25.83
N LYS A 97 0.39 1.09 26.12
CA LYS A 97 0.76 -0.37 26.12
C LYS A 97 0.36 -1.28 24.94
N ALA A 98 1.14 -2.26 24.44
CA ALA A 98 2.52 -2.79 24.50
C ALA A 98 2.49 -4.15 23.71
N PRO A 99 3.60 -4.78 23.25
CA PRO A 99 4.97 -4.30 23.06
C PRO A 99 5.59 -4.54 21.64
N SER A 100 6.39 -3.55 21.22
CA SER A 100 7.76 -3.65 20.65
C SER A 100 8.10 -4.76 19.64
N ARG A 101 8.29 -4.47 18.34
CA ARG A 101 9.45 -3.77 17.75
C ARG A 101 10.77 -4.53 17.91
N ALA A 102 11.20 -5.20 16.84
CA ALA A 102 12.60 -5.26 16.48
C ALA A 102 12.79 -4.32 15.28
N LYS A 103 13.38 -3.16 15.53
CA LYS A 103 13.78 -2.18 14.52
C LYS A 103 15.06 -2.73 13.90
N VAL A 104 15.00 -3.29 12.70
CA VAL A 104 16.21 -3.70 11.98
C VAL A 104 16.95 -2.41 11.55
N PRO A 105 18.27 -2.30 11.78
CA PRO A 105 19.05 -1.11 11.42
C PRO A 105 18.93 -0.76 9.93
N SER A 106 18.86 0.54 9.63
CA SER A 106 18.75 1.14 8.28
C SER A 106 19.95 0.91 7.36
N ASP A 107 20.93 0.09 7.78
CA ASP A 107 22.06 -0.38 6.95
C ASP A 107 21.74 -1.68 6.19
N LEU A 108 20.62 -2.33 6.54
CA LEU A 108 20.24 -3.64 6.00
C LEU A 108 18.99 -3.58 5.11
N THR A 109 18.56 -2.38 4.71
CA THR A 109 17.39 -2.20 3.83
C THR A 109 17.80 -2.06 2.38
N VAL A 110 16.94 -2.54 1.49
CA VAL A 110 17.11 -2.48 0.04
C VAL A 110 16.67 -1.11 -0.44
N ASP A 111 17.43 -0.57 -1.38
CA ASP A 111 17.17 0.74 -1.96
C ASP A 111 15.99 0.67 -2.96
N GLU A 112 15.25 1.78 -3.11
CA GLU A 112 14.14 1.94 -4.06
C GLU A 112 14.58 1.65 -5.51
N THR A 113 15.85 1.93 -5.82
CA THR A 113 16.46 1.65 -7.13
C THR A 113 16.39 0.18 -7.55
N PHE A 114 16.51 -0.75 -6.60
CA PHE A 114 16.37 -2.17 -6.89
C PHE A 114 14.93 -2.56 -7.21
N PHE A 115 13.96 -2.01 -6.48
CA PHE A 115 12.54 -2.25 -6.77
C PHE A 115 12.14 -1.71 -8.13
N ALA A 116 12.65 -0.53 -8.52
CA ALA A 116 12.45 0.02 -9.85
C ALA A 116 13.04 -0.88 -10.95
N GLN A 117 14.22 -1.47 -10.71
CA GLN A 117 14.83 -2.42 -11.64
C GLN A 117 14.03 -3.73 -11.74
N MET A 118 13.61 -4.29 -10.60
CA MET A 118 12.78 -5.49 -10.57
C MET A 118 11.44 -5.28 -11.29
N GLU A 119 10.79 -4.13 -11.05
CA GLU A 119 9.55 -3.76 -11.72
C GLU A 119 9.75 -3.61 -13.23
N HIS A 120 10.84 -2.98 -13.65
CA HIS A 120 11.19 -2.85 -15.07
C HIS A 120 11.36 -4.22 -15.73
N GLU A 121 12.17 -5.11 -15.14
CA GLU A 121 12.42 -6.44 -15.72
C GLU A 121 11.18 -7.31 -15.73
N LEU A 122 10.37 -7.29 -14.66
CA LEU A 122 9.13 -8.04 -14.62
C LEU A 122 8.10 -7.47 -15.61
N THR A 123 8.08 -6.15 -15.82
CA THR A 123 7.20 -5.51 -16.82
C THR A 123 7.54 -5.94 -18.23
N ARG A 124 8.82 -6.20 -18.54
CA ARG A 124 9.22 -6.73 -19.86
C ARG A 124 8.69 -8.14 -20.12
N VAL A 125 8.47 -8.92 -19.06
CA VAL A 125 8.01 -10.31 -19.14
C VAL A 125 6.49 -10.42 -19.07
N MET A 126 5.87 -9.75 -18.09
CA MET A 126 4.44 -9.89 -17.76
C MET A 126 3.62 -8.64 -18.10
N GLY A 127 4.27 -7.56 -18.55
CA GLY A 127 3.60 -6.30 -18.86
C GLY A 127 3.19 -5.53 -17.59
N PRO A 128 2.19 -4.64 -17.69
CA PRO A 128 1.85 -3.69 -16.63
C PRO A 128 1.33 -4.33 -15.33
N VAL A 129 1.10 -5.64 -15.29
CA VAL A 129 0.73 -6.37 -14.06
C VAL A 129 1.91 -6.54 -13.09
N ALA A 130 3.14 -6.36 -13.56
CA ALA A 130 4.36 -6.54 -12.79
C ALA A 130 4.40 -5.78 -11.46
N ALA A 131 4.00 -4.51 -11.46
CA ALA A 131 3.97 -3.68 -10.26
C ALA A 131 3.06 -4.27 -9.17
N LEU A 132 1.93 -4.87 -9.56
CA LEU A 132 0.96 -5.49 -8.66
C LEU A 132 1.51 -6.80 -8.07
N ILE A 133 2.17 -7.63 -8.88
CA ILE A 133 2.77 -8.89 -8.42
C ILE A 133 3.85 -8.62 -7.36
N ILE A 134 4.74 -7.65 -7.62
CA ILE A 134 5.80 -7.29 -6.66
C ILE A 134 5.19 -6.75 -5.36
N ASP A 135 4.13 -5.94 -5.48
CA ASP A 135 3.41 -5.39 -4.35
C ASP A 135 2.76 -6.47 -3.46
N ASP A 136 2.15 -7.48 -4.09
CA ASP A 136 1.51 -8.60 -3.43
C ASP A 136 2.53 -9.52 -2.75
N GLU A 137 3.64 -9.83 -3.42
CA GLU A 137 4.70 -10.68 -2.84
C GLU A 137 5.44 -9.99 -1.68
N VAL A 138 5.72 -8.69 -1.79
CA VAL A 138 6.28 -7.91 -0.69
C VAL A 138 5.32 -7.91 0.52
N ALA A 139 4.02 -7.75 0.28
CA ALA A 139 3.01 -7.82 1.33
C ALA A 139 2.88 -9.22 1.94
N ALA A 140 2.96 -10.28 1.14
CA ALA A 140 2.95 -11.67 1.59
C ALA A 140 4.16 -12.01 2.48
N LEU A 141 5.28 -11.30 2.30
CA LEU A 141 6.46 -11.39 3.15
C LEU A 141 6.31 -10.58 4.46
N GLY A 142 5.22 -9.83 4.64
CA GLY A 142 4.93 -9.07 5.85
C GLY A 142 5.83 -7.84 6.03
N VAL A 143 6.45 -7.35 4.96
CA VAL A 143 7.39 -6.21 4.97
C VAL A 143 6.95 -5.15 3.96
N SER A 144 7.45 -3.91 4.11
CA SER A 144 7.22 -2.83 3.13
C SER A 144 8.41 -2.69 2.20
N LYS A 145 8.19 -2.19 0.97
CA LYS A 145 9.27 -1.79 0.04
C LYS A 145 10.22 -0.76 0.68
N ASP A 146 9.68 0.18 1.45
CA ASP A 146 10.46 1.25 2.11
C ASP A 146 11.40 0.74 3.22
N SER A 147 11.19 -0.49 3.68
CA SER A 147 11.96 -1.09 4.77
C SER A 147 12.30 -2.55 4.49
N PHE A 148 12.41 -2.91 3.21
CA PHE A 148 12.57 -4.30 2.81
C PHE A 148 13.97 -4.78 3.18
N PRO A 149 14.12 -5.86 3.95
CA PRO A 149 15.43 -6.25 4.45
C PRO A 149 16.22 -7.04 3.38
N ARG A 150 17.52 -6.75 3.25
CA ARG A 150 18.40 -7.25 2.17
C ARG A 150 18.54 -8.77 2.16
N ASP A 151 18.51 -9.40 3.33
CA ASP A 151 18.57 -10.85 3.52
C ASP A 151 17.35 -11.60 2.96
N ARG A 152 16.22 -10.91 2.77
CA ARG A 152 14.98 -11.48 2.21
C ARG A 152 14.78 -11.20 0.73
N VAL A 153 15.72 -10.52 0.08
CA VAL A 153 15.58 -10.16 -1.34
C VAL A 153 15.60 -11.38 -2.23
N ALA A 154 16.46 -12.35 -1.90
CA ALA A 154 16.50 -13.62 -2.62
C ALA A 154 15.14 -14.35 -2.53
N GLU A 155 14.51 -14.35 -1.35
CA GLU A 155 13.17 -14.92 -1.13
C GLU A 155 12.12 -14.20 -1.99
N LEU A 156 12.16 -12.86 -2.06
CA LEU A 156 11.25 -12.08 -2.91
C LEU A 156 11.43 -12.40 -4.40
N VAL A 157 12.68 -12.44 -4.88
CA VAL A 157 12.98 -12.76 -6.29
C VAL A 157 12.46 -14.13 -6.66
N GLU A 158 12.62 -15.13 -5.78
CA GLU A 158 12.09 -16.47 -5.99
C GLU A 158 10.56 -16.46 -6.14
N LYS A 159 9.85 -15.84 -5.19
CA LYS A 159 8.38 -15.78 -5.24
C LYS A 159 7.86 -15.03 -6.46
N VAL A 160 8.44 -13.87 -6.78
CA VAL A 160 8.08 -13.09 -7.98
C VAL A 160 8.38 -13.87 -9.26
N SER A 161 9.48 -14.63 -9.29
CA SER A 161 9.81 -15.46 -10.46
C SER A 161 8.82 -16.62 -10.65
N ALA A 162 8.23 -17.14 -9.58
CA ALA A 162 7.25 -18.22 -9.64
C ALA A 162 5.96 -17.82 -10.39
N GLU A 163 5.65 -16.51 -10.44
CA GLU A 163 4.51 -15.97 -11.18
C GLU A 163 4.72 -15.93 -12.71
N ILE A 164 5.96 -16.12 -13.17
CA ILE A 164 6.28 -16.18 -14.60
C ILE A 164 6.04 -17.61 -15.12
N ALA A 165 4.97 -17.79 -15.89
CA ALA A 165 4.58 -19.09 -16.45
C ALA A 165 5.56 -19.66 -17.50
N ASP A 166 6.30 -18.80 -18.19
CA ASP A 166 7.29 -19.19 -19.21
C ASP A 166 8.65 -19.46 -18.55
N GLU A 167 9.07 -20.71 -18.52
CA GLU A 167 10.30 -21.16 -17.88
C GLU A 167 11.57 -20.44 -18.37
N SER A 168 11.66 -20.15 -19.67
CA SER A 168 12.83 -19.49 -20.24
C SER A 168 12.88 -18.01 -19.85
N LYS A 169 11.72 -17.34 -19.84
CA LYS A 169 11.63 -15.95 -19.37
C LYS A 169 11.82 -15.85 -17.85
N ARG A 170 11.33 -16.85 -17.10
CA ARG A 170 11.53 -16.97 -15.66
C ARG A 170 13.01 -17.06 -15.32
N ALA A 171 13.73 -17.99 -15.96
CA ALA A 171 15.17 -18.14 -15.77
C ALA A 171 15.94 -16.85 -16.12
N GLY A 172 15.59 -16.19 -17.22
CA GLY A 172 16.22 -14.92 -17.62
C GLY A 172 15.98 -13.79 -16.62
N PHE A 173 14.75 -13.66 -16.11
CA PHE A 173 14.41 -12.71 -15.04
C PHE A 173 15.20 -13.01 -13.76
N GLN A 174 15.17 -14.26 -13.31
CA GLN A 174 15.81 -14.67 -12.06
C GLN A 174 17.32 -14.45 -12.09
N GLN A 175 17.98 -14.75 -13.22
CA GLN A 175 19.41 -14.50 -13.41
C GLN A 175 19.76 -13.01 -13.34
N THR A 176 18.98 -12.17 -14.02
CA THR A 176 19.14 -10.71 -13.98
C THR A 176 19.00 -10.17 -12.55
N MET A 177 18.03 -10.69 -11.79
CA MET A 177 17.81 -10.23 -10.42
C MET A 177 18.86 -10.75 -9.43
N LEU A 178 19.41 -11.95 -9.64
CA LEU A 178 20.51 -12.47 -8.82
C LEU A 178 21.80 -11.65 -9.00
N GLU A 179 22.10 -11.18 -10.21
CA GLU A 179 23.21 -10.25 -10.47
C GLU A 179 23.00 -8.91 -9.76
N ALA A 180 21.77 -8.39 -9.78
CA ALA A 180 21.40 -7.16 -9.07
C ALA A 180 21.53 -7.30 -7.55
N ILE A 181 21.18 -8.46 -6.97
CA ILE A 181 21.40 -8.75 -5.54
C ILE A 181 22.89 -8.65 -5.16
N GLY A 182 23.77 -9.19 -6.00
CA GLY A 182 25.23 -9.12 -5.77
C GLY A 182 25.80 -7.70 -5.79
N THR A 183 25.06 -6.74 -6.35
CA THR A 183 25.44 -5.32 -6.38
C THR A 183 24.97 -4.55 -5.14
N ILE A 184 24.08 -5.14 -4.32
CA ILE A 184 23.45 -4.51 -3.14
C ILE A 184 24.12 -4.95 -1.82
N GLN A 185 25.06 -5.91 -1.86
CA GLN A 185 25.83 -6.39 -0.71
C GLN A 185 26.98 -5.45 -0.32
#